data_AF-A0AAU8M156-F1
#
_entry.id   AF-A0AAU8M156-F1
#
_cell.length_a   1.000
_cell.length_b   1.000
_cell.length_c   1.000
_cell.angle_alpha   90.00
_cell.angle_beta   90.00
_cell.angle_gamma   90.00
#
_symmetry.space_group_name_H-M   'P 1'
#
loop_
_entity.id
_entity.type
_entity.pdbx_description
1 polymer ?
#
loop_
_entity_poly.entity_id
_entity_poly.type
_entity_poly.pdbx_seq_one_letter_code
_entity_poly.pdbx_strand_id
1 'polypeptide(L)'
;MHKKNAIRKVICLLLVCGTIFMGAAMGWAADAVNVILKNNSSAAIEVELIDQYGGNFTATIEPGTSQNQTLKADSEMKVKDGNTRKVTAKDEGKEVTLAGE
;
A
#
# COMPACT_ATOMS: atom_id res chain seq x y z
N MET A 1 -33.20 -45.48 -13.58
CA MET A 1 -31.81 -44.99 -13.80
C MET A 1 -31.63 -43.46 -13.77
N HIS A 2 -32.65 -42.64 -13.46
CA HIS A 2 -32.55 -41.17 -13.56
C HIS A 2 -32.00 -40.42 -12.31
N LYS A 3 -32.12 -40.98 -11.09
CA LYS A 3 -31.71 -40.28 -9.84
C LYS A 3 -30.19 -40.06 -9.71
N LYS A 4 -29.35 -40.98 -10.23
CA LYS A 4 -27.88 -40.89 -10.12
C LYS A 4 -27.29 -39.74 -10.96
N ASN A 5 -27.95 -39.37 -12.07
CA ASN A 5 -27.50 -38.30 -12.95
C ASN A 5 -27.82 -36.90 -12.40
N ALA A 6 -28.90 -36.76 -11.62
CA ALA A 6 -29.23 -35.50 -10.96
C ALA A 6 -28.23 -35.16 -9.85
N ILE A 7 -27.85 -36.15 -9.04
CA ILE A 7 -26.88 -35.98 -7.95
C ILE A 7 -25.49 -35.62 -8.49
N ARG A 8 -25.04 -36.27 -9.59
CA ARG A 8 -23.78 -35.92 -10.27
C ARG A 8 -23.76 -34.48 -10.79
N LYS A 9 -24.87 -33.99 -11.34
CA LYS A 9 -24.98 -32.62 -11.86
C LYS A 9 -24.97 -31.56 -10.76
N VAL A 10 -25.61 -31.85 -9.62
CA VAL A 10 -25.62 -30.94 -8.45
C VAL A 10 -24.24 -30.85 -7.80
N ILE A 11 -23.49 -31.96 -7.70
CA ILE A 11 -22.13 -31.98 -7.14
C ILE A 11 -21.15 -31.21 -8.04
N CYS A 12 -21.25 -31.33 -9.37
CA CYS A 12 -20.44 -30.53 -10.30
C CYS A 12 -20.75 -29.04 -10.18
N LEU A 13 -22.01 -28.64 -10.03
CA LEU A 13 -22.39 -27.23 -9.90
C LEU A 13 -21.87 -26.62 -8.59
N LEU A 14 -21.87 -27.38 -7.49
CA LEU A 14 -21.31 -26.94 -6.20
C LEU A 14 -19.78 -26.83 -6.23
N LEU A 15 -19.08 -27.73 -6.94
CA LEU A 15 -17.63 -27.66 -7.11
C LEU A 15 -17.21 -26.45 -7.96
N VAL A 16 -17.95 -26.12 -9.03
CA VAL A 16 -17.67 -24.96 -9.88
C VAL A 16 -17.97 -23.65 -9.14
N CYS A 17 -19.03 -23.58 -8.32
CA CYS A 17 -19.29 -22.39 -7.50
C CYS A 17 -18.29 -22.23 -6.33
N GLY A 18 -17.78 -23.33 -5.77
CA GLY A 18 -16.78 -23.30 -4.69
C GLY A 18 -15.43 -22.72 -5.10
N THR A 19 -15.03 -22.87 -6.37
CA THR A 19 -13.76 -22.34 -6.87
C THR A 19 -13.81 -20.87 -7.30
N ILE A 20 -15.01 -20.30 -7.50
CA ILE A 20 -15.15 -18.89 -7.93
C ILE A 20 -14.99 -17.93 -6.74
N PHE A 21 -15.20 -18.40 -5.50
CA PHE A 21 -15.07 -17.56 -4.30
C PHE A 21 -13.70 -17.61 -3.59
N MET A 22 -12.80 -18.52 -3.97
CA MET A 22 -11.46 -18.58 -3.35
C MET A 22 -10.41 -17.73 -4.09
N GLY A 23 -10.79 -17.04 -5.18
CA GLY A 23 -9.88 -16.21 -5.99
C GLY A 23 -9.73 -14.75 -5.55
N ALA A 24 -10.53 -14.26 -4.60
CA ALA A 24 -10.57 -12.83 -4.23
C ALA A 24 -9.98 -12.51 -2.85
N ALA A 25 -9.35 -13.49 -2.20
CA ALA A 25 -8.72 -13.31 -0.88
C ALA A 25 -7.20 -13.51 -0.89
N MET A 26 -6.57 -13.52 -2.08
CA MET A 26 -5.20 -13.04 -2.15
C MET A 26 -5.31 -11.53 -1.95
N GLY A 27 -5.20 -11.06 -0.71
CA GLY A 27 -4.77 -9.70 -0.47
C GLY A 27 -3.43 -9.59 -1.15
N TRP A 28 -3.40 -8.94 -2.32
CA TRP A 28 -2.14 -8.61 -2.97
C TRP A 28 -1.37 -7.84 -1.90
N ALA A 29 -0.25 -8.40 -1.46
CA ALA A 29 0.72 -7.60 -0.72
C ALA A 29 0.96 -6.39 -1.61
N ALA A 30 0.42 -5.25 -1.21
CA ALA A 30 0.62 -4.04 -1.98
C ALA A 30 2.13 -3.83 -1.97
N ASP A 31 2.72 -3.65 -3.16
CA ASP A 31 4.17 -3.62 -3.31
C ASP A 31 4.74 -2.61 -2.30
N ALA A 32 5.76 -2.97 -1.53
CA ALA A 32 6.34 -2.05 -0.56
C ALA A 32 7.39 -1.20 -1.26
N VAL A 33 7.41 0.11 -1.01
CA VAL A 33 8.39 1.05 -1.57
C VAL A 33 9.17 1.69 -0.43
N ASN A 34 10.48 1.50 -0.42
CA ASN A 34 11.38 2.19 0.49
C ASN A 34 11.73 3.57 -0.08
N VAL A 35 11.44 4.62 0.69
CA VAL A 35 11.78 6.00 0.35
C VAL A 35 12.59 6.63 1.47
N ILE A 36 13.47 7.57 1.13
CA ILE A 36 14.25 8.34 2.08
C ILE A 36 13.62 9.73 2.16
N LEU A 37 12.90 10.02 3.23
CA LEU A 37 12.22 11.31 3.42
C LEU A 37 13.22 12.32 4.01
N LYS A 38 13.42 13.42 3.29
CA LYS A 38 14.40 14.45 3.63
C LYS A 38 13.72 15.77 3.94
N ASN A 39 14.12 16.38 5.06
CA ASN A 39 13.67 17.71 5.45
C ASN A 39 14.85 18.70 5.38
N ASN A 40 14.87 19.54 4.34
CA ASN A 40 15.85 20.62 4.18
C ASN A 40 15.36 21.96 4.76
N SER A 41 14.20 21.97 5.42
CA SER A 41 13.68 23.19 6.04
C SER A 41 14.27 23.41 7.44
N SER A 42 14.04 24.60 7.98
CA SER A 42 14.46 24.98 9.34
C SER A 42 13.49 24.54 10.44
N ALA A 43 12.39 23.87 10.11
CA ALA A 43 11.35 23.44 11.04
C ALA A 43 11.03 21.94 10.86
N ALA A 44 10.49 21.30 11.91
CA ALA A 44 10.03 19.93 11.80
C ALA A 44 8.82 19.86 10.88
N ILE A 45 8.70 18.75 10.12
CA ILE A 45 7.60 18.53 9.19
C ILE A 45 6.83 17.29 9.59
N GLU A 46 5.50 17.43 9.71
CA GLU A 46 4.59 16.30 9.86
C GLU A 46 4.14 15.79 8.50
N VAL A 47 4.24 14.47 8.29
CA VAL A 47 3.85 13.80 7.06
C VAL A 47 2.91 12.65 7.41
N GLU A 48 1.72 12.65 6.82
CA GLU A 48 0.80 11.52 6.87
C GLU A 48 1.17 10.52 5.76
N LEU A 49 1.30 9.26 6.16
CA LEU A 49 1.86 8.17 5.36
C LEU A 49 0.99 6.92 5.51
N ILE A 50 1.14 6.00 4.57
CA ILE A 50 0.52 4.68 4.60
C ILE A 50 1.63 3.63 4.59
N ASP A 51 1.70 2.83 5.66
CA ASP A 51 2.68 1.74 5.79
C ASP A 51 2.45 0.64 4.76
N GLN A 52 3.41 -0.29 4.61
CA GLN A 52 3.33 -1.38 3.63
C GLN A 52 2.13 -2.32 3.81
N TYR A 53 1.50 -2.32 4.99
CA TYR A 53 0.33 -3.13 5.31
C TYR A 53 -0.99 -2.36 5.08
N GLY A 54 -0.92 -1.08 4.71
CA GLY A 54 -2.08 -0.22 4.48
C GLY A 54 -2.56 0.54 5.72
N GLY A 55 -1.79 0.53 6.81
CA GLY A 55 -2.06 1.31 8.01
C GLY A 55 -1.64 2.78 7.85
N ASN A 56 -2.49 3.70 8.29
CA ASN A 56 -2.17 5.13 8.28
C ASN A 56 -1.35 5.49 9.51
N PHE A 57 -0.32 6.32 9.33
CA PHE A 57 0.46 6.88 10.42
C PHE A 57 0.99 8.27 10.08
N THR A 58 1.42 9.00 11.11
CA THR A 58 2.09 10.29 10.96
C THR A 58 3.54 10.16 11.37
N ALA A 59 4.44 10.64 10.52
CA ALA A 59 5.86 10.75 10.83
C ALA A 59 6.26 12.22 10.98
N THR A 60 7.09 12.50 11.98
CA THR A 60 7.74 13.80 12.15
C THR A 60 9.17 13.72 11.66
N ILE A 61 9.50 14.51 10.64
CA ILE A 61 10.85 14.59 10.08
C ILE A 61 11.51 15.86 10.60
N GLU A 62 12.51 15.70 11.47
CA GLU A 62 13.23 16.81 12.11
C GLU A 62 14.02 17.66 11.10
N PRO A 63 14.24 18.95 11.38
CA PRO A 63 15.00 19.85 10.50
C PRO A 63 16.38 19.30 10.14
N GLY A 64 16.76 19.37 8.87
CA GLY A 64 18.08 18.95 8.38
C GLY A 64 18.34 17.45 8.43
N THR A 65 17.31 16.62 8.67
CA THR A 65 17.45 15.17 8.78
C THR A 65 16.89 14.43 7.55
N SER A 66 17.28 13.15 7.44
CA SER A 66 16.70 12.20 6.48
C SER A 66 16.33 10.92 7.21
N GLN A 67 15.16 10.36 6.90
CA GLN A 67 14.65 9.14 7.53
C GLN A 67 14.15 8.17 6.47
N ASN A 68 14.52 6.90 6.59
CA ASN A 68 13.98 5.84 5.74
C ASN A 68 12.59 5.45 6.19
N GLN A 69 11.68 5.31 5.22
CA GLN A 69 10.32 4.83 5.44
C GLN A 69 9.98 3.76 4.41
N THR A 70 9.36 2.67 4.86
CA THR A 70 8.80 1.64 3.98
C THR A 70 7.30 1.88 3.86
N LEU A 71 6.86 2.26 2.66
CA LEU A 71 5.49 2.71 2.41
C LEU A 71 4.79 1.77 1.44
N LYS A 72 3.46 1.78 1.45
CA LYS A 72 2.69 1.07 0.44
C LYS A 72 2.86 1.73 -0.93
N ALA A 73 3.13 0.95 -1.98
CA ALA A 73 3.12 1.42 -3.36
C ALA A 73 1.77 2.01 -3.72
N ASP A 74 1.80 3.04 -4.55
CA ASP A 74 0.64 3.78 -5.01
C ASP A 74 -0.15 4.48 -3.90
N SER A 75 0.38 4.57 -2.68
CA SER A 75 -0.22 5.30 -1.58
C SER A 75 0.00 6.81 -1.69
N GLU A 76 -0.87 7.59 -1.02
CA GLU A 76 -0.67 9.02 -0.85
C GLU A 76 0.23 9.30 0.36
N MET A 77 1.15 10.23 0.17
CA MET A 77 1.95 10.88 1.20
C MET A 77 1.53 12.35 1.27
N LYS A 78 1.16 12.83 2.46
CA LYS A 78 0.62 14.18 2.66
C LYS A 78 1.49 14.94 3.64
N VAL A 79 2.16 15.99 3.18
CA VAL A 79 2.79 16.96 4.07
C VAL A 79 1.69 17.84 4.64
N LYS A 80 1.55 17.91 5.97
CA LYS A 80 0.39 18.54 6.63
C LYS A 80 0.12 19.99 6.18
N ASP A 81 1.18 20.76 6.00
CA ASP A 81 1.13 22.16 5.54
C ASP A 81 1.68 22.32 4.11
N GLY A 82 1.68 21.25 3.31
CA GLY A 82 2.35 21.23 2.02
C GLY A 82 1.63 20.42 0.96
N ASN A 83 2.41 19.89 0.02
CA ASN A 83 1.86 19.14 -1.10
C ASN A 83 1.57 17.69 -0.72
N THR A 84 0.53 17.16 -1.35
CA THR A 84 0.29 15.72 -1.42
C THR A 84 1.01 15.13 -2.62
N ARG A 85 1.66 13.99 -2.45
CA ARG A 85 2.36 13.24 -3.50
C ARG A 85 1.98 11.77 -3.43
N LYS A 86 1.96 11.11 -4.58
CA LYS A 86 1.82 9.65 -4.66
C LYS A 86 3.19 8.96 -4.57
N VAL A 87 3.30 7.92 -3.76
CA VAL A 87 4.47 7.05 -3.68
C VAL A 87 4.38 6.03 -4.81
N THR A 88 5.44 5.89 -5.59
CA THR A 88 5.47 4.99 -6.76
C THR A 88 6.70 4.08 -6.70
N ALA A 89 6.67 2.97 -7.44
CA ALA A 89 7.84 2.09 -7.56
C ALA A 89 9.11 2.80 -8.09
N LYS A 90 8.97 3.96 -8.74
CA LYS A 90 10.12 4.77 -9.20
C LYS A 90 10.85 5.46 -8.05
N ASP A 91 10.25 5.52 -6.87
CA ASP A 91 10.78 6.18 -5.68
C ASP A 91 11.63 5.23 -4.83
N GLU A 92 11.67 3.93 -5.18
CA GLU A 92 12.44 2.92 -4.45
C GLU A 92 13.90 3.33 -4.29
N GLY A 93 14.34 3.39 -3.04
CA GLY A 93 15.69 3.76 -2.62
C GLY A 93 16.06 5.22 -2.86
N LYS A 94 15.11 6.09 -3.22
CA LYS A 94 15.39 7.50 -3.55
C LYS A 94 15.10 8.45 -2.40
N GLU A 95 15.85 9.54 -2.38
CA GLU A 95 15.55 10.71 -1.56
C GLU A 95 14.36 11.49 -2.11
N VAL A 96 13.40 11.77 -1.23
CA VAL A 96 12.27 12.67 -1.46
C VAL A 96 12.41 13.85 -0.52
N THR A 97 12.72 15.03 -1.09
CA THR A 97 12.76 16.28 -0.34
C THR A 97 11.33 16.76 -0.09
N LEU A 98 10.96 16.89 1.18
CA LEU A 98 9.62 17.26 1.62
C LEU A 98 9.39 18.77 1.63
N ALA A 99 10.40 19.53 2.05
CA ALA A 99 10.45 20.98 1.95
C ALA A 99 11.91 21.48 2.08
N GLY A 100 12.13 22.73 1.66
CA GLY A 100 13.46 23.35 1.51
C GLY A 100 14.02 23.15 0.11
N GLU A 101 14.78 24.14 -0.38
CA GLU A 101 15.57 24.07 -1.63
C GLU A 101 16.95 23.44 -1.36
#